data_AF-A0A5N7ASW1-F1
#
_entry.id   AF-A0A5N7ASW1-F1
#
_cell.length_a   1.000
_cell.length_b   1.000
_cell.length_c   1.000
_cell.angle_alpha   90.00
_cell.angle_beta   90.00
_cell.angle_gamma   90.00
#
_symmetry.space_group_name_H-M   'P 1'
#
loop_
_entity.id
_entity.type
_entity.pdbx_description
1 polymer ?
#
loop_
_entity_poly.entity_id
_entity_poly.type
_entity_poly.pdbx_seq_one_letter_code
_entity_poly.pdbx_strand_id
1 'polypeptide(L)'
;MNRSLLRAASRHLNHAHKAPAASPNAPARGFATAFNWEDPLAASELYTEEELAIQDTARQYCQERLLPRVLDAYRNENYDRKILEEMGELGLLGASIEGYGCAGASTVASGLITKEVERVDSGYRSGMSVQSSLAMTAIHEFGSQELKDRFLPGLAKGKIAGCFGLTEPNHGSDPGSMETVAREHPTKKGYYSLSGTKTWITNSPISDIMIVWAKLESTGKIRGFVVERDQCPPGTLETPAIKNKTALRASITGMIQMDDCPVPKENMFPDVEGLTGPFTCLNSARLGIAFGAMGALEDCISRARTYALERKQFKGNPLAKYQLIQKKLADAATDAAYGTLAAIQVSRLKDEGKCTPEMISMIKRQNCDRALANSRILQEVFGGNATSDEYHIGRHVANLFVVQTYEGQSDIHTLILGRAITGVQADPPSSCSAGPLGEDLFHWQATIMGPGDSPYSGGVFFLTIHFPTDYPFKPPKVNFTTRIYHPNINSNGSICLDILRDQWSPALTISKVLLSICSMLTDPNPDDPLVPEIAHVYKTDRPRYEATAREWTRKYAI
;
A
#
# COMPACT_ATOMS: atom_id res chain seq x y z
N MET A 1 -72.44 -34.97 31.21
CA MET A 1 -72.69 -34.49 32.60
C MET A 1 -71.45 -33.75 33.11
N ASN A 2 -71.67 -32.52 33.64
CA ASN A 2 -70.87 -31.58 34.47
C ASN A 2 -69.33 -31.52 34.34
N ARG A 3 -68.67 -30.40 33.98
CA ARG A 3 -68.54 -29.07 34.67
C ARG A 3 -68.19 -29.14 36.16
N SER A 4 -66.92 -28.96 36.51
CA SER A 4 -66.45 -28.03 37.57
C SER A 4 -64.98 -28.28 37.91
N LEU A 5 -64.07 -27.37 37.54
CA LEU A 5 -62.80 -27.16 38.25
C LEU A 5 -62.33 -25.72 37.97
N LEU A 6 -62.91 -24.78 38.72
CA LEU A 6 -62.44 -23.40 38.85
C LEU A 6 -62.85 -22.92 40.25
N ARG A 7 -61.84 -22.59 41.07
CA ARG A 7 -61.80 -21.68 42.24
C ARG A 7 -61.25 -22.29 43.54
N ALA A 8 -60.50 -21.41 44.22
CA ALA A 8 -59.86 -21.49 45.53
C ALA A 8 -58.47 -22.15 45.50
N ALA A 9 -57.37 -21.55 45.97
CA ALA A 9 -57.26 -20.45 46.91
C ALA A 9 -55.97 -19.65 46.69
N SER A 10 -56.14 -18.35 46.41
CA SER A 10 -55.16 -17.32 46.75
C SER A 10 -55.32 -17.00 48.23
N ARG A 11 -54.26 -17.17 49.03
CA ARG A 11 -53.92 -16.41 50.25
C ARG A 11 -52.74 -17.09 50.95
N HIS A 12 -51.53 -16.56 50.72
CA HIS A 12 -50.54 -16.23 51.76
C HIS A 12 -49.22 -15.87 51.09
N LEU A 13 -48.87 -14.59 51.13
CA LEU A 13 -47.57 -14.03 51.54
C LEU A 13 -47.50 -12.56 51.06
N ASN A 14 -48.13 -11.69 51.85
CA ASN A 14 -47.88 -10.26 51.86
C ASN A 14 -46.60 -10.02 52.67
N HIS A 15 -45.48 -9.74 52.00
CA HIS A 15 -44.50 -8.72 52.38
C HIS A 15 -43.32 -8.76 51.39
N ALA A 16 -43.41 -7.95 50.34
CA ALA A 16 -42.26 -7.51 49.57
C ALA A 16 -42.54 -6.10 49.04
N HIS A 17 -41.52 -5.25 49.09
CA HIS A 17 -41.54 -3.81 48.90
C HIS A 17 -42.45 -3.29 47.78
N LYS A 18 -43.29 -2.29 48.11
CA LYS A 18 -43.88 -1.39 47.12
C LYS A 18 -42.74 -0.60 46.46
N ALA A 19 -42.32 -1.03 45.27
CA ALA A 19 -41.68 -0.13 44.32
C ALA A 19 -42.70 0.99 43.96
N PRO A 20 -42.29 2.26 43.84
CA PRO A 20 -43.20 3.31 43.43
C PRO A 20 -43.70 2.97 42.02
N ALA A 21 -45.02 3.03 41.84
CA ALA A 21 -45.65 2.86 40.54
C ALA A 21 -45.07 3.90 39.58
N ALA A 22 -44.40 3.43 38.52
CA ALA A 22 -43.95 4.30 37.45
C ALA A 22 -45.17 5.02 36.86
N SER A 23 -45.09 6.35 36.80
CA SER A 23 -46.09 7.20 36.15
C SER A 23 -46.33 6.72 34.70
N PRO A 24 -47.58 6.57 34.21
CA PRO A 24 -47.85 6.14 32.84
C PRO A 24 -47.48 7.20 31.78
N ASN A 25 -47.09 8.41 32.21
CA ASN A 25 -46.92 9.59 31.35
C ASN A 25 -45.54 10.23 31.54
N ALA A 26 -44.47 9.44 31.54
CA ALA A 26 -43.17 10.00 31.17
C ALA A 26 -43.14 10.08 29.63
N PRO A 27 -43.02 11.27 29.00
CA PRO A 27 -42.78 11.31 27.58
C PRO A 27 -41.49 10.53 27.35
N ALA A 28 -41.53 9.50 26.49
CA ALA A 28 -40.31 8.88 26.01
C ALA A 28 -39.42 10.03 25.52
N ARG A 29 -38.28 10.25 26.19
CA ARG A 29 -37.29 11.23 25.74
C ARG A 29 -36.75 10.70 24.42
N GLY A 30 -37.43 11.04 23.32
CA GLY A 30 -36.90 10.87 21.98
C GLY A 30 -35.60 11.66 21.88
N PHE A 31 -34.64 11.14 21.11
CA PHE A 31 -33.46 11.92 20.76
C PHE A 31 -33.91 13.20 20.04
N ALA A 32 -33.24 14.32 20.34
CA ALA A 32 -33.60 15.64 19.79
C ALA A 32 -33.35 15.75 18.27
N THR A 33 -32.47 14.90 17.73
CA THR A 33 -32.02 14.94 16.34
C THR A 33 -32.44 13.68 15.59
N ALA A 34 -32.88 13.84 14.34
CA ALA A 34 -33.18 12.72 13.45
C ALA A 34 -31.89 12.06 12.95
N PHE A 35 -31.88 10.73 12.82
CA PHE A 35 -30.74 9.99 12.26
C PHE A 35 -30.61 10.25 10.75
N ASN A 36 -29.43 10.73 10.33
CA ASN A 36 -29.09 10.86 8.92
C ASN A 36 -28.37 9.60 8.43
N TRP A 37 -28.97 8.83 7.53
CA TRP A 37 -28.36 7.60 7.02
C TRP A 37 -27.23 7.87 6.01
N GLU A 38 -27.18 9.06 5.41
CA GLU A 38 -26.12 9.48 4.47
C GLU A 38 -24.86 9.93 5.22
N ASP A 39 -25.01 10.33 6.48
CA ASP A 39 -23.91 10.63 7.39
C ASP A 39 -24.21 10.08 8.80
N PRO A 40 -24.10 8.75 9.02
CA PRO A 40 -24.58 8.08 10.23
C PRO A 40 -23.96 8.56 11.54
N LEU A 41 -22.74 9.11 11.48
CA LEU A 41 -21.98 9.57 12.64
C LEU A 41 -21.68 11.07 12.60
N ALA A 42 -22.40 11.81 11.76
CA ALA A 42 -22.24 13.26 11.60
C ALA A 42 -20.79 13.68 11.33
N ALA A 43 -20.08 12.93 10.46
CA ALA A 43 -18.72 13.24 10.06
C ALA A 43 -18.60 14.66 9.48
N SER A 44 -19.68 15.19 8.87
CA SER A 44 -19.71 16.57 8.38
C SER A 44 -19.51 17.62 9.48
N GLU A 45 -19.86 17.32 10.73
CA GLU A 45 -19.64 18.24 11.87
C GLU A 45 -18.15 18.35 12.26
N LEU A 46 -17.28 17.47 11.74
CA LEU A 46 -15.83 17.51 11.97
C LEU A 46 -15.06 18.28 10.89
N TYR A 47 -15.74 18.70 9.83
CA TYR A 47 -15.13 19.44 8.73
C TYR A 47 -15.13 20.93 9.00
N THR A 48 -14.09 21.61 8.51
CA THR A 48 -14.07 23.07 8.44
C THR A 48 -14.99 23.57 7.31
N GLU A 49 -15.36 24.85 7.35
CA GLU A 49 -16.15 25.47 6.26
C GLU A 49 -15.43 25.38 4.91
N GLU A 50 -14.10 25.51 4.91
CA GLU A 50 -13.27 25.36 3.70
C GLU A 50 -13.29 23.93 3.16
N GLU A 51 -13.18 22.93 4.03
CA GLU A 51 -13.26 21.51 3.64
C GLU A 51 -14.61 21.15 3.03
N LEU A 52 -15.69 21.67 3.61
CA LEU A 52 -17.04 21.51 3.07
C LEU A 52 -17.17 22.17 1.69
N ALA A 53 -16.68 23.40 1.53
CA ALA A 53 -16.72 24.10 0.25
C ALA A 53 -15.92 23.39 -0.85
N ILE A 54 -14.75 22.84 -0.51
CA ILE A 54 -13.92 22.05 -1.43
C ILE A 54 -14.63 20.74 -1.78
N GLN A 55 -15.22 20.05 -0.80
CA GLN A 55 -15.98 18.84 -1.03
C GLN A 55 -17.17 19.10 -1.96
N ASP A 56 -17.93 20.17 -1.75
CA ASP A 56 -19.08 20.51 -2.56
C ASP A 56 -18.67 20.87 -4.00
N THR A 57 -17.57 21.60 -4.18
CA THR A 57 -16.99 21.88 -5.50
C THR A 57 -16.62 20.58 -6.23
N ALA A 58 -15.92 19.67 -5.55
CA ALA A 58 -15.55 18.37 -6.10
C ALA A 58 -16.78 17.53 -6.44
N ARG A 59 -17.79 17.48 -5.55
CA ARG A 59 -19.04 16.75 -5.75
C ARG A 59 -19.78 17.28 -6.97
N GLN A 60 -19.94 18.60 -7.10
CA GLN A 60 -20.64 19.20 -8.23
C GLN A 60 -19.98 18.83 -9.56
N TYR A 61 -18.66 18.99 -9.66
CA TYR A 61 -17.89 18.57 -10.83
C TYR A 61 -18.08 17.08 -11.13
N CYS A 62 -17.98 16.22 -10.11
CA CYS A 62 -18.12 14.78 -10.29
C CYS A 62 -19.51 14.38 -10.81
N GLN A 63 -20.59 14.97 -10.28
CA GLN A 63 -21.95 14.66 -10.70
C GLN A 63 -22.29 15.23 -12.08
N GLU A 64 -21.85 16.45 -12.39
CA GLU A 64 -22.20 17.13 -13.65
C GLU A 64 -21.30 16.72 -14.82
N ARG A 65 -20.04 16.36 -14.57
CA ARG A 65 -19.03 16.15 -15.62
C ARG A 65 -18.53 14.72 -15.71
N LEU A 66 -18.28 14.05 -14.58
CA LEU A 66 -17.71 12.70 -14.58
C LEU A 66 -18.77 11.60 -14.71
N LEU A 67 -19.84 11.67 -13.90
CA LEU A 67 -20.88 10.64 -13.87
C LEU A 67 -21.53 10.40 -15.25
N PRO A 68 -21.82 11.43 -16.08
CA PRO A 68 -22.38 11.19 -17.42
C PRO A 68 -21.42 10.47 -18.38
N ARG A 69 -20.10 10.52 -18.13
CA ARG A 69 -19.07 9.93 -19.00
C ARG A 69 -18.74 8.48 -18.64
N VAL A 70 -18.91 8.11 -17.37
CA VAL A 70 -18.30 6.89 -16.82
C VAL A 70 -18.78 5.61 -17.50
N LEU A 71 -20.06 5.54 -17.91
CA LEU A 71 -20.62 4.32 -18.50
C LEU A 71 -19.94 3.99 -19.84
N ASP A 72 -19.85 4.98 -20.73
CA ASP A 72 -19.18 4.82 -22.03
C ASP A 72 -17.67 4.64 -21.87
N ALA A 73 -17.04 5.46 -21.02
CA ALA A 73 -15.61 5.37 -20.71
C ALA A 73 -15.23 3.96 -20.20
N TYR A 74 -16.03 3.39 -19.30
CA TYR A 74 -15.79 2.06 -18.75
C TYR A 74 -16.04 0.95 -19.77
N ARG A 75 -17.09 1.06 -20.60
CA ARG A 75 -17.37 0.09 -21.68
C ARG A 75 -16.23 0.02 -22.68
N ASN A 76 -15.75 1.17 -23.12
CA ASN A 76 -14.81 1.29 -24.23
C ASN A 76 -13.33 1.33 -23.80
N GLU A 77 -13.03 1.16 -22.51
CA GLU A 77 -11.67 1.28 -21.96
C GLU A 77 -10.98 2.59 -22.32
N ASN A 78 -11.73 3.68 -22.22
CA ASN A 78 -11.27 5.00 -22.64
C ASN A 78 -11.14 5.96 -21.45
N TYR A 79 -10.15 6.84 -21.52
CA TYR A 79 -9.93 7.92 -20.55
C TYR A 79 -9.71 9.23 -21.30
N ASP A 80 -10.57 10.21 -21.04
CA ASP A 80 -10.41 11.55 -21.60
C ASP A 80 -9.38 12.34 -20.78
N ARG A 81 -8.23 12.65 -21.40
CA ARG A 81 -7.17 13.45 -20.78
C ARG A 81 -7.67 14.82 -20.29
N LYS A 82 -8.72 15.39 -20.91
CA LYS A 82 -9.31 16.67 -20.49
C LYS A 82 -9.82 16.65 -19.06
N ILE A 83 -10.13 15.48 -18.49
CA ILE A 83 -10.51 15.37 -17.08
C ILE A 83 -9.42 15.97 -16.17
N LEU A 84 -8.14 15.79 -16.48
CA LEU A 84 -7.07 16.40 -15.68
C LEU A 84 -7.07 17.93 -15.79
N GLU A 85 -7.30 18.47 -16.99
CA GLU A 85 -7.39 19.92 -17.20
C GLU A 85 -8.58 20.52 -16.44
N GLU A 86 -9.76 19.89 -16.54
CA GLU A 86 -10.96 20.31 -15.82
C GLU A 86 -10.76 20.27 -14.29
N MET A 87 -10.13 19.22 -13.76
CA MET A 87 -9.79 19.14 -12.34
C MET A 87 -8.78 20.23 -11.93
N GLY A 88 -7.81 20.53 -12.80
CA GLY A 88 -6.81 21.58 -12.56
C GLY A 88 -7.40 22.99 -12.57
N GLU A 89 -8.37 23.28 -13.44
CA GLU A 89 -9.11 24.55 -13.46
C GLU A 89 -9.87 24.82 -12.15
N LEU A 90 -10.29 23.76 -11.46
CA LEU A 90 -10.97 23.81 -10.17
C LEU A 90 -10.02 23.72 -8.96
N GLY A 91 -8.71 23.61 -9.18
CA GLY A 91 -7.72 23.49 -8.10
C GLY A 91 -7.74 22.14 -7.37
N LEU A 92 -8.28 21.09 -7.99
CA LEU A 92 -8.41 19.76 -7.38
C LEU A 92 -7.13 18.92 -7.47
N LEU A 93 -6.19 19.27 -8.35
CA LEU A 93 -4.92 18.57 -8.53
C LEU A 93 -3.84 19.13 -7.60
N GLY A 94 -3.12 18.25 -6.91
CA GLY A 94 -2.09 18.64 -5.94
C GLY A 94 -2.65 19.52 -4.82
N ALA A 95 -3.92 19.35 -4.45
CA ALA A 95 -4.64 20.27 -3.57
C ALA A 95 -3.92 20.60 -2.26
N SER A 96 -3.17 19.66 -1.68
CA SER A 96 -2.42 19.86 -0.43
C SER A 96 -1.02 20.45 -0.59
N ILE A 97 -0.59 20.77 -1.81
CA ILE A 97 0.71 21.40 -2.06
C ILE A 97 0.56 22.91 -1.85
N GLU A 98 1.49 23.51 -1.11
CA GLU A 98 1.56 24.95 -0.93
C GLU A 98 2.30 25.60 -2.10
N GLY A 99 1.75 26.69 -2.65
CA GLY A 99 2.35 27.42 -3.76
C GLY A 99 2.16 26.74 -5.13
N TYR A 100 2.93 27.18 -6.13
CA TYR A 100 2.92 26.63 -7.51
C TYR A 100 1.55 26.61 -8.21
N GLY A 101 0.59 27.41 -7.75
CA GLY A 101 -0.79 27.40 -8.26
C GLY A 101 -1.67 26.26 -7.74
N CYS A 102 -1.22 25.55 -6.69
CA CYS A 102 -2.01 24.58 -5.94
C CYS A 102 -2.82 25.26 -4.83
N ALA A 103 -3.85 24.57 -4.31
CA ALA A 103 -4.79 25.15 -3.36
C ALA A 103 -4.22 25.35 -1.93
N GLY A 104 -3.19 24.60 -1.53
CA GLY A 104 -2.69 24.61 -0.15
C GLY A 104 -3.70 24.10 0.88
N ALA A 105 -4.61 23.21 0.46
CA ALA A 105 -5.71 22.70 1.28
C ALA A 105 -5.24 21.66 2.31
N SER A 106 -6.04 21.44 3.35
CA SER A 106 -5.77 20.43 4.37
C SER A 106 -5.71 19.00 3.80
N THR A 107 -5.07 18.07 4.51
CA THR A 107 -5.08 16.67 4.10
C THR A 107 -6.50 16.09 4.08
N VAL A 108 -7.38 16.55 4.97
CA VAL A 108 -8.80 16.14 4.95
C VAL A 108 -9.50 16.65 3.70
N ALA A 109 -9.33 17.92 3.31
CA ALA A 109 -9.89 18.45 2.07
C ALA A 109 -9.44 17.62 0.85
N SER A 110 -8.15 17.31 0.76
CA SER A 110 -7.60 16.44 -0.30
C SER A 110 -8.25 15.04 -0.29
N GLY A 111 -8.45 14.45 0.89
CA GLY A 111 -9.18 13.20 1.07
C GLY A 111 -10.63 13.29 0.59
N LEU A 112 -11.36 14.36 0.93
CA LEU A 112 -12.75 14.57 0.50
C LEU A 112 -12.87 14.70 -1.02
N ILE A 113 -11.92 15.34 -1.70
CA ILE A 113 -11.89 15.36 -3.17
C ILE A 113 -11.80 13.93 -3.71
N THR A 114 -10.86 13.11 -3.21
CA THR A 114 -10.74 11.72 -3.68
C THR A 114 -11.98 10.88 -3.37
N LYS A 115 -12.67 11.15 -2.24
CA LYS A 115 -13.94 10.53 -1.88
C LYS A 115 -15.02 10.81 -2.91
N GLU A 116 -15.21 12.07 -3.32
CA GLU A 116 -16.24 12.44 -4.29
C GLU A 116 -15.91 11.94 -5.72
N VAL A 117 -14.63 11.92 -6.11
CA VAL A 117 -14.21 11.37 -7.42
C VAL A 117 -14.44 9.85 -7.48
N GLU A 118 -14.06 9.11 -6.44
CA GLU A 118 -14.25 7.65 -6.43
C GLU A 118 -15.70 7.20 -6.17
N ARG A 119 -16.53 8.07 -5.57
CA ARG A 119 -18.00 7.92 -5.58
C ARG A 119 -18.52 7.76 -7.01
N VAL A 120 -17.88 8.39 -8.01
CA VAL A 120 -18.17 8.16 -9.43
C VAL A 120 -17.42 6.93 -9.95
N ASP A 121 -16.09 6.91 -9.92
CA ASP A 121 -15.28 5.79 -10.41
C ASP A 121 -13.85 5.79 -9.84
N SER A 122 -13.39 4.62 -9.40
CA SER A 122 -12.01 4.41 -8.93
C SER A 122 -10.94 4.67 -10.01
N GLY A 123 -11.26 4.51 -11.29
CA GLY A 123 -10.35 4.78 -12.40
C GLY A 123 -10.06 6.27 -12.55
N TYR A 124 -11.08 7.13 -12.43
CA TYR A 124 -10.90 8.57 -12.41
C TYR A 124 -10.11 9.03 -11.19
N ARG A 125 -10.44 8.51 -9.99
CA ARG A 125 -9.66 8.79 -8.79
C ARG A 125 -8.21 8.29 -8.93
N SER A 126 -7.98 7.16 -9.59
CA SER A 126 -6.62 6.66 -9.86
C SER A 126 -5.81 7.59 -10.75
N GLY A 127 -6.41 8.13 -11.82
CA GLY A 127 -5.74 9.12 -12.67
C GLY A 127 -5.35 10.37 -11.89
N MET A 128 -6.25 10.86 -11.03
CA MET A 128 -6.03 12.01 -10.15
C MET A 128 -4.97 11.76 -9.07
N SER A 129 -4.99 10.59 -8.40
CA SER A 129 -4.00 10.22 -7.38
C SER A 129 -2.59 10.13 -7.96
N VAL A 130 -2.46 9.59 -9.18
CA VAL A 130 -1.17 9.51 -9.87
C VAL A 130 -0.63 10.90 -10.19
N GLN A 131 -1.49 11.81 -10.66
CA GLN A 131 -1.12 13.20 -10.90
C GLN A 131 -0.67 13.90 -9.61
N SER A 132 -1.53 13.87 -8.58
CA SER A 132 -1.35 14.65 -7.34
C SER A 132 -0.35 14.01 -6.38
N SER A 133 -0.65 12.80 -5.90
CA SER A 133 0.04 12.18 -4.77
C SER A 133 1.32 11.44 -5.18
N LEU A 134 1.46 11.10 -6.45
CA LEU A 134 2.64 10.41 -6.97
C LEU A 134 3.55 11.36 -7.75
N ALA A 135 3.09 11.94 -8.86
CA ALA A 135 3.94 12.78 -9.70
C ALA A 135 4.25 14.14 -9.07
N MET A 136 3.23 14.93 -8.73
CA MET A 136 3.43 16.26 -8.14
C MET A 136 4.10 16.17 -6.76
N THR A 137 3.66 15.26 -5.88
CA THR A 137 4.33 15.04 -4.58
C THR A 137 5.79 14.65 -4.74
N ALA A 138 6.16 13.77 -5.67
CA ALA A 138 7.58 13.42 -5.87
C ALA A 138 8.44 14.64 -6.23
N ILE A 139 7.96 15.49 -7.13
CA ILE A 139 8.66 16.73 -7.52
C ILE A 139 8.67 17.73 -6.36
N HIS A 140 7.55 17.90 -5.66
CA HIS A 140 7.45 18.83 -4.55
C HIS A 140 8.38 18.48 -3.39
N GLU A 141 8.43 17.20 -3.00
CA GLU A 141 9.24 16.73 -1.88
C GLU A 141 10.72 16.61 -2.24
N PHE A 142 11.02 16.08 -3.43
CA PHE A 142 12.37 15.63 -3.76
C PHE A 142 13.01 16.32 -4.96
N GLY A 143 12.26 17.09 -5.74
CA GLY A 143 12.79 17.84 -6.87
C GLY A 143 13.67 19.00 -6.43
N SER A 144 14.62 19.39 -7.29
CA SER A 144 15.30 20.68 -7.15
C SER A 144 14.30 21.83 -7.33
N GLN A 145 14.66 23.04 -6.89
CA GLN A 145 13.80 24.20 -7.08
C GLN A 145 13.43 24.42 -8.55
N GLU A 146 14.38 24.17 -9.46
CA GLU A 146 14.15 24.28 -10.90
C GLU A 146 13.14 23.25 -11.43
N LEU A 147 13.17 22.00 -10.93
CA LEU A 147 12.13 21.02 -11.28
C LEU A 147 10.75 21.42 -10.74
N LYS A 148 10.69 21.99 -9.53
CA LYS A 148 9.44 22.47 -8.93
C LYS A 148 8.84 23.61 -9.77
N ASP A 149 9.64 24.62 -10.07
CA ASP A 149 9.22 25.80 -10.83
C ASP A 149 8.80 25.45 -12.27
N ARG A 150 9.51 24.50 -12.91
CA ARG A 150 9.22 24.06 -14.28
C ARG A 150 7.92 23.25 -14.38
N PHE A 151 7.70 22.28 -13.49
CA PHE A 151 6.65 21.28 -13.69
C PHE A 151 5.41 21.47 -12.84
N LEU A 152 5.53 21.88 -11.58
CA LEU A 152 4.37 21.92 -10.66
C LEU A 152 3.24 22.83 -11.16
N PRO A 153 3.49 24.05 -11.70
CA PRO A 153 2.41 24.90 -12.21
C PRO A 153 1.64 24.29 -13.39
N GLY A 154 2.34 23.56 -14.28
CA GLY A 154 1.71 22.89 -15.41
C GLY A 154 0.93 21.63 -15.00
N LEU A 155 1.46 20.88 -14.04
CA LEU A 155 0.81 19.71 -13.46
C LEU A 155 -0.45 20.08 -12.66
N ALA A 156 -0.40 21.17 -11.88
CA ALA A 156 -1.52 21.68 -11.09
C ALA A 156 -2.71 22.08 -11.96
N LYS A 157 -2.44 22.64 -13.15
CA LYS A 157 -3.46 23.00 -14.15
C LYS A 157 -3.90 21.83 -15.04
N GLY A 158 -3.34 20.63 -14.85
CA GLY A 158 -3.59 19.46 -15.69
C GLY A 158 -3.13 19.58 -17.15
N LYS A 159 -2.40 20.65 -17.50
CA LYS A 159 -1.85 20.86 -18.85
C LYS A 159 -0.67 19.93 -19.12
N ILE A 160 0.09 19.62 -18.08
CA ILE A 160 1.09 18.54 -18.05
C ILE A 160 0.46 17.35 -17.33
N ALA A 161 0.54 16.16 -17.93
CA ALA A 161 0.13 14.91 -17.32
C ALA A 161 1.35 14.12 -16.83
N GLY A 162 1.33 13.68 -15.58
CA GLY A 162 2.37 12.88 -14.96
C GLY A 162 1.97 11.41 -14.80
N CYS A 163 2.97 10.52 -14.76
CA CYS A 163 2.83 9.17 -14.23
C CYS A 163 4.02 8.78 -13.34
N PHE A 164 3.92 7.60 -12.71
CA PHE A 164 4.85 7.15 -11.68
C PHE A 164 5.31 5.71 -11.94
N GLY A 165 6.53 5.54 -12.41
CA GLY A 165 7.15 4.28 -12.77
C GLY A 165 7.96 3.67 -11.63
N LEU A 166 7.32 2.80 -10.84
CA LEU A 166 7.99 2.02 -9.78
C LEU A 166 7.96 0.52 -10.08
N THR A 167 6.75 -0.04 -10.18
CA THR A 167 6.46 -1.46 -10.38
C THR A 167 7.03 -2.00 -11.69
N GLU A 168 7.58 -3.21 -11.63
CA GLU A 168 8.15 -3.93 -12.77
C GLU A 168 7.48 -5.30 -12.93
N PRO A 169 7.61 -5.96 -14.09
CA PRO A 169 7.03 -7.30 -14.31
C PRO A 169 7.42 -8.32 -13.23
N ASN A 170 8.67 -8.28 -12.76
CA ASN A 170 9.21 -9.20 -11.75
C ASN A 170 9.12 -8.65 -10.32
N HIS A 171 8.76 -7.37 -10.14
CA HIS A 171 8.85 -6.67 -8.85
C HIS A 171 7.62 -5.80 -8.60
N GLY A 172 6.64 -6.38 -7.90
CA GLY A 172 5.45 -5.69 -7.39
C GLY A 172 5.58 -5.32 -5.91
N SER A 173 5.37 -6.30 -5.03
CA SER A 173 5.43 -6.12 -3.58
C SER A 173 6.85 -5.88 -3.04
N ASP A 174 7.88 -6.27 -3.79
CA ASP A 174 9.29 -6.03 -3.48
C ASP A 174 9.93 -5.06 -4.50
N PRO A 175 9.68 -3.73 -4.39
CA PRO A 175 10.30 -2.76 -5.27
C PRO A 175 11.80 -2.56 -4.99
N GLY A 176 12.35 -3.07 -3.88
CA GLY A 176 13.78 -2.97 -3.59
C GLY A 176 14.65 -3.76 -4.57
N SER A 177 14.09 -4.84 -5.09
CA SER A 177 14.77 -5.73 -6.04
C SER A 177 14.73 -5.26 -7.49
N MET A 178 14.16 -4.09 -7.81
CA MET A 178 13.97 -3.59 -9.18
C MET A 178 15.20 -3.74 -10.11
N GLU A 179 14.95 -4.03 -11.38
CA GLU A 179 15.95 -4.28 -12.42
C GLU A 179 16.25 -3.04 -13.26
N THR A 180 15.32 -2.07 -13.34
CA THR A 180 15.55 -0.82 -14.08
C THR A 180 16.79 -0.11 -13.55
N VAL A 181 17.73 0.20 -14.44
CA VAL A 181 19.04 0.75 -14.11
C VAL A 181 19.24 2.12 -14.78
N ALA A 182 19.91 3.03 -14.08
CA ALA A 182 20.41 4.28 -14.61
C ALA A 182 21.95 4.24 -14.63
N ARG A 183 22.55 4.51 -15.80
CA ARG A 183 24.00 4.50 -16.04
C ARG A 183 24.44 5.87 -16.52
N GLU A 184 25.68 6.29 -16.27
CA GLU A 184 26.19 7.49 -16.95
C GLU A 184 26.11 7.29 -18.47
N HIS A 185 25.60 8.27 -19.19
CA HIS A 185 25.39 8.13 -20.63
C HIS A 185 26.75 7.97 -21.34
N PRO A 186 26.90 6.98 -22.25
CA PRO A 186 28.22 6.60 -22.79
C PRO A 186 28.92 7.72 -23.56
N THR A 187 28.16 8.57 -24.26
CA THR A 187 28.70 9.64 -25.12
C THR A 187 28.27 11.07 -24.75
N LYS A 188 27.14 11.26 -24.04
CA LYS A 188 26.55 12.57 -23.74
C LYS A 188 26.86 12.96 -22.30
N LYS A 189 27.78 13.91 -22.10
CA LYS A 189 28.15 14.39 -20.75
C LYS A 189 26.97 15.04 -20.04
N GLY A 190 26.82 14.77 -18.75
CA GLY A 190 25.75 15.34 -17.93
C GLY A 190 24.39 14.66 -18.12
N TYR A 191 24.36 13.44 -18.66
CA TYR A 191 23.14 12.66 -18.88
C TYR A 191 23.32 11.26 -18.29
N TYR A 192 22.20 10.68 -17.86
CA TYR A 192 22.06 9.26 -17.58
C TYR A 192 21.41 8.55 -18.78
N SER A 193 21.71 7.26 -18.94
CA SER A 193 21.02 6.31 -19.82
C SER A 193 20.20 5.37 -18.95
N LEU A 194 18.87 5.42 -19.07
CA LEU A 194 17.95 4.57 -18.30
C LEU A 194 17.50 3.39 -19.16
N SER A 195 17.61 2.18 -18.62
CA SER A 195 17.20 0.94 -19.31
C SER A 195 16.40 0.06 -18.36
N GLY A 196 15.24 -0.41 -18.80
CA GLY A 196 14.33 -1.23 -18.01
C GLY A 196 12.87 -1.10 -18.43
N THR A 197 11.99 -1.84 -17.74
CA THR A 197 10.55 -1.85 -18.03
C THR A 197 9.74 -1.69 -16.75
N LYS A 198 8.87 -0.68 -16.74
CA LYS A 198 7.81 -0.50 -15.75
C LYS A 198 6.49 -0.98 -16.32
N THR A 199 5.64 -1.57 -15.48
CA THR A 199 4.33 -2.11 -15.89
C THR A 199 3.22 -1.71 -14.93
N TRP A 200 1.98 -1.76 -15.40
CA TRP A 200 0.78 -1.32 -14.67
C TRP A 200 0.83 0.15 -14.24
N ILE A 201 1.39 1.00 -15.10
CA ILE A 201 1.57 2.42 -14.81
C ILE A 201 0.37 3.21 -15.33
N THR A 202 -0.49 3.63 -14.41
CA THR A 202 -1.61 4.53 -14.73
C THR A 202 -1.10 5.84 -15.32
N ASN A 203 -1.84 6.37 -16.30
CA ASN A 203 -1.52 7.54 -17.13
C ASN A 203 -0.35 7.39 -18.11
N SER A 204 0.51 6.36 -18.02
CA SER A 204 1.73 6.31 -18.83
C SER A 204 1.54 6.49 -20.34
N PRO A 205 0.46 6.01 -21.00
CA PRO A 205 0.28 6.24 -22.43
C PRO A 205 -0.01 7.70 -22.82
N ILE A 206 -0.46 8.53 -21.88
CA ILE A 206 -0.88 9.93 -22.11
C ILE A 206 -0.02 10.97 -21.39
N SER A 207 0.90 10.54 -20.52
CA SER A 207 1.74 11.41 -19.71
C SER A 207 2.81 12.12 -20.53
N ASP A 208 3.03 13.40 -20.26
CA ASP A 208 4.12 14.19 -20.82
C ASP A 208 5.41 14.00 -20.02
N ILE A 209 5.30 13.77 -18.70
CA ILE A 209 6.43 13.45 -17.82
C ILE A 209 6.20 12.13 -17.07
N MET A 210 7.30 11.43 -16.77
CA MET A 210 7.27 10.20 -15.98
C MET A 210 8.27 10.29 -14.82
N ILE A 211 7.78 10.09 -13.60
CA ILE A 211 8.65 9.92 -12.44
C ILE A 211 9.11 8.47 -12.40
N VAL A 212 10.34 8.20 -12.82
CA VAL A 212 10.90 6.84 -12.90
C VAL A 212 11.86 6.60 -11.74
N TRP A 213 11.67 5.49 -11.03
CA TRP A 213 12.61 5.01 -10.03
C TRP A 213 13.49 3.91 -10.62
N ALA A 214 14.81 4.07 -10.52
CA ALA A 214 15.80 3.17 -11.08
C ALA A 214 17.01 3.02 -10.15
N LYS A 215 17.68 1.87 -10.20
CA LYS A 215 18.97 1.66 -9.51
C LYS A 215 20.07 2.41 -10.25
N LEU A 216 20.76 3.31 -9.58
CA LEU A 216 21.93 4.00 -10.12
C LEU A 216 23.13 3.05 -10.09
N GLU A 217 23.71 2.73 -11.26
CA GLU A 217 24.78 1.72 -11.36
C GLU A 217 25.99 2.04 -10.48
N SER A 218 26.38 3.31 -10.40
CA SER A 218 27.58 3.73 -9.65
C SER A 218 27.46 3.54 -8.14
N THR A 219 26.25 3.46 -7.59
CA THR A 219 26.02 3.36 -6.14
C THR A 219 25.20 2.13 -5.74
N GLY A 220 24.53 1.48 -6.69
CA GLY A 220 23.55 0.42 -6.44
C GLY A 220 22.25 0.91 -5.78
N LYS A 221 22.12 2.21 -5.50
CA LYS A 221 20.97 2.78 -4.79
C LYS A 221 19.87 3.19 -5.76
N ILE A 222 18.62 3.09 -5.30
CA ILE A 222 17.45 3.56 -6.06
C ILE A 222 17.42 5.10 -6.03
N ARG A 223 17.22 5.73 -7.20
CA ARG A 223 17.08 7.18 -7.40
C ARG A 223 15.84 7.48 -8.24
N GLY A 224 15.29 8.69 -8.08
CA GLY A 224 14.13 9.17 -8.84
C GLY A 224 14.55 10.12 -9.96
N PHE A 225 13.94 9.96 -11.13
CA PHE A 225 14.22 10.73 -12.34
C PHE A 225 12.92 11.29 -12.94
N VAL A 226 12.95 12.52 -13.44
CA VAL A 226 11.89 13.10 -14.27
C VAL A 226 12.23 12.85 -15.74
N VAL A 227 11.55 11.91 -16.37
CA VAL A 227 11.69 11.62 -17.81
C VAL A 227 10.68 12.47 -18.57
N GLU A 228 11.15 13.29 -19.50
CA GLU A 228 10.32 14.15 -20.36
C GLU A 228 10.11 13.45 -21.71
N ARG A 229 8.86 13.11 -22.05
CA ARG A 229 8.56 12.29 -23.25
C ARG A 229 9.09 12.93 -24.53
N ASP A 230 8.90 14.23 -24.69
CA ASP A 230 9.25 14.99 -25.90
C ASP A 230 10.76 15.17 -26.09
N GLN A 231 11.55 14.95 -25.03
CA GLN A 231 13.01 14.99 -25.08
C GLN A 231 13.65 13.62 -25.34
N CYS A 232 12.86 12.54 -25.29
CA CYS A 232 13.36 11.18 -25.53
C CYS A 232 13.49 10.93 -27.04
N PRO A 233 14.67 10.53 -27.55
CA PRO A 233 14.84 10.19 -28.96
C PRO A 233 13.90 9.03 -29.37
N PRO A 234 13.41 9.01 -30.63
CA PRO A 234 12.61 7.92 -31.14
C PRO A 234 13.27 6.55 -30.90
N GLY A 235 12.49 5.58 -30.40
CA GLY A 235 12.95 4.23 -30.09
C GLY A 235 13.56 4.04 -28.70
N THR A 236 13.83 5.12 -27.94
CA THR A 236 14.41 5.00 -26.59
C THR A 236 13.37 4.93 -25.47
N LEU A 237 12.14 5.37 -25.75
CA LEU A 237 11.03 5.40 -24.80
C LEU A 237 9.73 4.98 -25.49
N GLU A 238 9.08 3.94 -24.97
CA GLU A 238 7.75 3.52 -25.38
C GLU A 238 6.80 3.41 -24.18
N THR A 239 5.52 3.69 -24.40
CA THR A 239 4.49 3.64 -23.34
C THR A 239 3.23 2.92 -23.82
N PRO A 240 3.35 1.63 -24.21
CA PRO A 240 2.21 0.89 -24.75
C PRO A 240 1.11 0.76 -23.70
N ALA A 241 -0.14 0.95 -24.14
CA ALA A 241 -1.31 0.76 -23.28
C ALA A 241 -1.57 -0.74 -23.04
N ILE A 242 -1.92 -1.08 -21.80
CA ILE A 242 -2.44 -2.40 -21.43
C ILE A 242 -3.94 -2.40 -21.69
N LYS A 243 -4.40 -3.27 -22.60
CA LYS A 243 -5.80 -3.35 -23.06
C LYS A 243 -6.52 -4.54 -22.43
N ASN A 244 -7.85 -4.56 -22.56
CA ASN A 244 -8.74 -5.64 -22.14
C ASN A 244 -8.75 -5.86 -20.62
N LYS A 245 -8.66 -4.78 -19.85
CA LYS A 245 -8.70 -4.85 -18.38
C LYS A 245 -10.11 -5.19 -17.91
N THR A 246 -10.24 -6.04 -16.90
CA THR A 246 -11.55 -6.38 -16.31
C THR A 246 -12.06 -5.33 -15.31
N ALA A 247 -11.18 -4.40 -14.90
CA ALA A 247 -11.44 -3.40 -13.89
C ALA A 247 -10.58 -2.15 -14.12
N LEU A 248 -10.96 -1.03 -13.49
CA LEU A 248 -10.41 0.31 -13.74
C LEU A 248 -10.37 0.64 -15.23
N ARG A 249 -11.43 0.27 -15.96
CA ARG A 249 -11.52 0.43 -17.42
C ARG A 249 -11.63 1.89 -17.84
N ALA A 250 -12.23 2.73 -17.01
CA ALA A 250 -12.28 4.19 -17.20
C ALA A 250 -10.97 4.89 -16.78
N SER A 251 -9.86 4.17 -16.72
CA SER A 251 -8.51 4.68 -16.48
C SER A 251 -7.57 4.15 -17.55
N ILE A 252 -6.68 4.98 -18.07
CA ILE A 252 -5.65 4.52 -19.00
C ILE A 252 -4.43 4.03 -18.24
N THR A 253 -3.97 2.83 -18.55
CA THR A 253 -2.84 2.17 -17.88
C THR A 253 -1.93 1.57 -18.94
N GLY A 254 -0.62 1.67 -18.74
CA GLY A 254 0.34 1.16 -19.69
C GLY A 254 1.63 0.70 -19.04
N MET A 255 2.65 0.62 -19.89
CA MET A 255 4.03 0.38 -19.49
C MET A 255 4.86 1.66 -19.65
N ILE A 256 6.08 1.63 -19.12
CA ILE A 256 7.17 2.54 -19.50
C ILE A 256 8.34 1.64 -19.87
N GLN A 257 8.65 1.58 -21.15
CA GLN A 257 9.76 0.79 -21.69
C GLN A 257 10.86 1.76 -22.07
N MET A 258 12.05 1.56 -21.51
CA MET A 258 13.20 2.41 -21.72
C MET A 258 14.34 1.55 -22.26
N ASP A 259 14.86 1.93 -23.42
CA ASP A 259 16.05 1.34 -24.04
C ASP A 259 17.09 2.44 -24.22
N ASP A 260 18.05 2.46 -23.29
CA ASP A 260 19.08 3.49 -23.19
C ASP A 260 18.54 4.93 -23.29
N CYS A 261 17.43 5.18 -22.59
CA CYS A 261 16.71 6.44 -22.59
C CYS A 261 17.57 7.56 -21.96
N PRO A 262 17.99 8.58 -22.73
CA PRO A 262 18.83 9.64 -22.22
C PRO A 262 18.04 10.62 -21.35
N VAL A 263 18.47 10.83 -20.11
CA VAL A 263 17.84 11.75 -19.15
C VAL A 263 18.89 12.73 -18.62
N PRO A 264 18.66 14.05 -18.66
CA PRO A 264 19.60 15.03 -18.10
C PRO A 264 19.86 14.78 -16.61
N LYS A 265 21.09 15.03 -16.14
CA LYS A 265 21.46 14.84 -14.73
C LYS A 265 20.66 15.75 -13.80
N GLU A 266 20.30 16.94 -14.25
CA GLU A 266 19.45 17.90 -13.55
C GLU A 266 18.00 17.42 -13.35
N ASN A 267 17.56 16.40 -14.11
CA ASN A 267 16.25 15.79 -13.94
C ASN A 267 16.26 14.63 -12.91
N MET A 268 17.41 14.29 -12.33
CA MET A 268 17.49 13.38 -11.18
C MET A 268 17.23 14.15 -9.88
N PHE A 269 16.41 13.60 -8.99
CA PHE A 269 16.19 14.19 -7.67
C PHE A 269 17.50 14.24 -6.88
N PRO A 270 17.91 15.40 -6.33
CA PRO A 270 19.25 15.61 -5.78
C PRO A 270 19.60 14.71 -4.59
N ASP A 271 18.70 14.61 -3.61
CA ASP A 271 19.06 14.10 -2.28
C ASP A 271 18.40 12.77 -1.92
N VAL A 272 17.25 12.44 -2.52
CA VAL A 272 16.49 11.23 -2.14
C VAL A 272 17.12 9.97 -2.73
N GLU A 273 17.32 8.97 -1.87
CA GLU A 273 17.84 7.65 -2.25
C GLU A 273 17.05 6.52 -1.59
N GLY A 274 17.10 5.34 -2.20
CA GLY A 274 16.45 4.14 -1.69
C GLY A 274 14.92 4.19 -1.79
N LEU A 275 14.25 3.41 -0.95
CA LEU A 275 12.78 3.27 -0.98
C LEU A 275 12.04 4.39 -0.25
N THR A 276 12.74 5.25 0.49
CA THR A 276 12.13 6.39 1.20
C THR A 276 11.36 7.28 0.25
N GLY A 277 11.96 7.65 -0.90
CA GLY A 277 11.33 8.48 -1.91
C GLY A 277 10.00 7.95 -2.42
N PRO A 278 9.97 6.76 -3.06
CA PRO A 278 8.72 6.21 -3.56
C PRO A 278 7.70 5.93 -2.44
N PHE A 279 8.14 5.52 -1.24
CA PHE A 279 7.22 5.23 -0.14
C PHE A 279 6.54 6.48 0.43
N THR A 280 7.22 7.64 0.44
CA THR A 280 6.57 8.92 0.79
C THR A 280 5.41 9.22 -0.15
N CYS A 281 5.62 9.09 -1.47
CA CYS A 281 4.57 9.28 -2.47
C CYS A 281 3.42 8.26 -2.30
N LEU A 282 3.75 6.98 -2.12
CA LEU A 282 2.74 5.93 -1.91
C LEU A 282 1.92 6.17 -0.64
N ASN A 283 2.53 6.63 0.45
CA ASN A 283 1.79 6.95 1.67
C ASN A 283 0.81 8.12 1.47
N SER A 284 1.18 9.11 0.67
CA SER A 284 0.27 10.18 0.25
C SER A 284 -0.93 9.63 -0.54
N ALA A 285 -0.68 8.77 -1.52
CA ALA A 285 -1.73 8.19 -2.36
C ALA A 285 -2.65 7.23 -1.59
N ARG A 286 -2.09 6.38 -0.71
CA ARG A 286 -2.82 5.44 0.16
C ARG A 286 -3.83 6.14 1.06
N LEU A 287 -3.51 7.32 1.57
CA LEU A 287 -4.42 8.10 2.40
C LEU A 287 -5.63 8.58 1.58
N GLY A 288 -5.41 9.09 0.37
CA GLY A 288 -6.49 9.42 -0.55
C GLY A 288 -7.34 8.20 -0.94
N ILE A 289 -6.72 7.04 -1.17
CA ILE A 289 -7.45 5.79 -1.43
C ILE A 289 -8.34 5.39 -0.26
N ALA A 290 -7.89 5.59 0.98
CA ALA A 290 -8.70 5.27 2.16
C ALA A 290 -10.01 6.07 2.18
N PHE A 291 -9.98 7.34 1.77
CA PHE A 291 -11.19 8.15 1.57
C PHE A 291 -12.01 7.70 0.35
N GLY A 292 -11.33 7.56 -0.79
CA GLY A 292 -11.92 7.19 -2.06
C GLY A 292 -12.74 5.90 -2.00
N ALA A 293 -12.20 4.84 -1.39
CA ALA A 293 -12.88 3.56 -1.24
C ALA A 293 -14.22 3.68 -0.48
N MET A 294 -14.31 4.59 0.50
CA MET A 294 -15.57 4.87 1.20
C MET A 294 -16.56 5.62 0.32
N GLY A 295 -16.09 6.51 -0.58
CA GLY A 295 -16.94 7.14 -1.59
C GLY A 295 -17.61 6.13 -2.53
N ALA A 296 -16.84 5.15 -3.04
CA ALA A 296 -17.39 4.06 -3.84
C ALA A 296 -18.40 3.19 -3.06
N LEU A 297 -18.11 2.90 -1.79
CA LEU A 297 -19.03 2.15 -0.94
C LEU A 297 -20.34 2.93 -0.69
N GLU A 298 -20.26 4.24 -0.46
CA GLU A 298 -21.44 5.10 -0.29
C GLU A 298 -22.32 5.17 -1.54
N ASP A 299 -21.73 5.23 -2.74
CA ASP A 299 -22.51 5.11 -4.00
C ASP A 299 -23.19 3.73 -4.10
N CYS A 300 -22.50 2.65 -3.74
CA CYS A 300 -23.08 1.31 -3.70
C CYS A 300 -24.26 1.22 -2.73
N ILE A 301 -24.14 1.83 -1.54
CA ILE A 301 -25.23 1.91 -0.53
C ILE A 301 -26.42 2.68 -1.10
N SER A 302 -26.19 3.87 -1.65
CA SER A 302 -27.25 4.72 -2.21
C SER A 302 -28.01 4.01 -3.32
N ARG A 303 -27.31 3.40 -4.28
CA ARG A 303 -27.92 2.63 -5.37
C ARG A 303 -28.69 1.42 -4.86
N ALA A 304 -28.10 0.63 -3.96
CA ALA A 304 -28.75 -0.56 -3.42
C ALA A 304 -30.01 -0.21 -2.61
N ARG A 305 -29.95 0.87 -1.82
CA ARG A 305 -31.11 1.40 -1.08
C ARG A 305 -32.23 1.83 -2.02
N THR A 306 -31.92 2.66 -3.02
CA THR A 306 -32.89 3.15 -4.01
C THR A 306 -33.55 1.98 -4.74
N TYR A 307 -32.73 1.06 -5.29
CA TYR A 307 -33.24 -0.13 -5.96
C TYR A 307 -34.12 -0.99 -5.05
N ALA A 308 -33.73 -1.17 -3.78
CA ALA A 308 -34.50 -1.96 -2.82
C ALA A 308 -35.85 -1.32 -2.44
N LEU A 309 -35.94 0.01 -2.42
CA LEU A 309 -37.18 0.74 -2.15
C LEU A 309 -38.15 0.68 -3.33
N GLU A 310 -37.63 0.70 -4.56
CA GLU A 310 -38.44 0.73 -5.78
C GLU A 310 -38.85 -0.67 -6.25
N ARG A 311 -37.91 -1.63 -6.24
CA ARG A 311 -38.14 -2.99 -6.73
C ARG A 311 -39.07 -3.75 -5.82
N LYS A 312 -40.15 -4.30 -6.39
CA LYS A 312 -41.16 -5.08 -5.66
C LYS A 312 -41.01 -6.58 -5.90
N GLN A 313 -41.13 -7.38 -4.84
CA GLN A 313 -41.27 -8.83 -4.87
C GLN A 313 -42.23 -9.33 -3.79
N PHE A 314 -42.60 -10.62 -3.90
CA PHE A 314 -43.51 -11.36 -3.01
C PHE A 314 -44.64 -10.52 -2.39
N LYS A 315 -45.83 -10.60 -3.00
CA LYS A 315 -47.01 -9.81 -2.60
C LYS A 315 -46.82 -8.29 -2.79
N GLY A 316 -46.02 -7.90 -3.79
CA GLY A 316 -45.83 -6.50 -4.19
C GLY A 316 -45.09 -5.63 -3.17
N ASN A 317 -44.37 -6.24 -2.21
CA ASN A 317 -43.61 -5.50 -1.22
C ASN A 317 -42.28 -5.01 -1.80
N PRO A 318 -41.78 -3.82 -1.40
CA PRO A 318 -40.43 -3.40 -1.73
C PRO A 318 -39.40 -4.37 -1.12
N LEU A 319 -38.28 -4.61 -1.81
CA LEU A 319 -37.21 -5.45 -1.29
C LEU A 319 -36.68 -4.96 0.06
N ALA A 320 -36.66 -3.64 0.28
CA ALA A 320 -36.24 -3.00 1.52
C ALA A 320 -37.07 -3.42 2.76
N LYS A 321 -38.23 -4.07 2.58
CA LYS A 321 -39.03 -4.63 3.68
C LYS A 321 -38.38 -5.87 4.32
N TYR A 322 -37.55 -6.61 3.59
CA TYR A 322 -37.01 -7.88 4.07
C TYR A 322 -35.78 -7.67 4.95
N GLN A 323 -35.73 -8.38 6.09
CA GLN A 323 -34.67 -8.26 7.10
C GLN A 323 -33.26 -8.47 6.51
N LEU A 324 -33.10 -9.43 5.60
CA LEU A 324 -31.81 -9.71 4.97
C LEU A 324 -31.33 -8.55 4.09
N ILE A 325 -32.23 -7.78 3.48
CA ILE A 325 -31.85 -6.59 2.70
C ILE A 325 -31.45 -5.45 3.64
N GLN A 326 -32.20 -5.24 4.72
CA GLN A 326 -31.88 -4.23 5.73
C GLN A 326 -30.54 -4.51 6.42
N LYS A 327 -30.24 -5.77 6.73
CA LYS A 327 -28.94 -6.18 7.29
C LYS A 327 -27.78 -5.74 6.39
N LYS A 328 -27.86 -6.04 5.09
CA LYS A 328 -26.79 -5.68 4.12
C LYS A 328 -26.53 -4.18 4.07
N LEU A 329 -27.59 -3.37 4.09
CA LEU A 329 -27.49 -1.91 4.11
C LEU A 329 -26.89 -1.41 5.43
N ALA A 330 -27.29 -2.00 6.57
CA ALA A 330 -26.79 -1.61 7.88
C ALA A 330 -25.30 -1.91 8.07
N ASP A 331 -24.85 -3.10 7.64
CA ASP A 331 -23.43 -3.49 7.70
C ASP A 331 -22.58 -2.52 6.87
N ALA A 332 -22.98 -2.29 5.61
CA ALA A 332 -22.26 -1.41 4.70
C ALA A 332 -22.20 0.04 5.18
N ALA A 333 -23.32 0.59 5.66
CA ALA A 333 -23.38 1.96 6.19
C ALA A 333 -22.51 2.13 7.44
N THR A 334 -22.44 1.11 8.29
CA THR A 334 -21.57 1.12 9.49
C THR A 334 -20.10 1.20 9.07
N ASP A 335 -19.67 0.33 8.15
CA ASP A 335 -18.29 0.31 7.67
C ASP A 335 -17.91 1.61 6.94
N ALA A 336 -18.81 2.18 6.14
CA ALA A 336 -18.58 3.47 5.47
C ALA A 336 -18.38 4.62 6.46
N ALA A 337 -19.22 4.68 7.51
CA ALA A 337 -19.11 5.71 8.54
C ALA A 337 -17.83 5.57 9.37
N TYR A 338 -17.49 4.35 9.81
CA TYR A 338 -16.26 4.09 10.57
C TYR A 338 -15.01 4.38 9.75
N GLY A 339 -14.97 3.92 8.49
CA GLY A 339 -13.82 4.14 7.60
C GLY A 339 -13.61 5.62 7.28
N THR A 340 -14.69 6.39 7.13
CA THR A 340 -14.62 7.85 6.92
C THR A 340 -14.03 8.56 8.15
N LEU A 341 -14.54 8.30 9.34
CA LEU A 341 -14.00 8.91 10.58
C LEU A 341 -12.55 8.54 10.85
N ALA A 342 -12.17 7.28 10.62
CA ALA A 342 -10.78 6.85 10.76
C ALA A 342 -9.86 7.59 9.79
N ALA A 343 -10.27 7.77 8.54
CA ALA A 343 -9.49 8.49 7.55
C ALA A 343 -9.35 9.99 7.90
N ILE A 344 -10.41 10.63 8.41
CA ILE A 344 -10.36 12.01 8.93
C ILE A 344 -9.34 12.13 10.05
N GLN A 345 -9.40 11.24 11.05
CA GLN A 345 -8.48 11.28 12.18
C GLN A 345 -7.02 11.14 11.75
N VAL A 346 -6.71 10.21 10.85
CA VAL A 346 -5.34 10.02 10.34
C VAL A 346 -4.87 11.23 9.54
N SER A 347 -5.75 11.86 8.76
CA SER A 347 -5.44 13.09 8.04
C SER A 347 -5.16 14.27 8.98
N ARG A 348 -5.95 14.45 10.05
CA ARG A 348 -5.67 15.45 11.10
C ARG A 348 -4.31 15.22 11.76
N LEU A 349 -4.01 13.97 12.12
CA LEU A 349 -2.71 13.61 12.67
C LEU A 349 -1.57 13.86 11.67
N LYS A 350 -1.81 13.75 10.36
CA LYS A 350 -0.82 14.08 9.34
C LYS A 350 -0.54 15.58 9.32
N ASP A 351 -1.57 16.41 9.31
CA ASP A 351 -1.44 17.88 9.35
C ASP A 351 -0.75 18.35 10.65
N GLU A 352 -0.91 17.61 11.76
CA GLU A 352 -0.21 17.85 13.03
C GLU A 352 1.21 17.26 13.11
N GLY A 353 1.70 16.58 12.07
CA GLY A 353 3.02 15.93 12.06
C GLY A 353 3.14 14.68 12.95
N LYS A 354 2.02 14.06 13.33
CA LYS A 354 1.93 12.88 14.22
C LYS A 354 1.55 11.59 13.50
N CYS A 355 1.31 11.65 12.18
CA CYS A 355 0.94 10.48 11.39
C CYS A 355 2.12 9.53 11.20
N THR A 356 1.84 8.22 11.26
CA THR A 356 2.81 7.15 10.98
C THR A 356 2.39 6.34 9.75
N PRO A 357 3.32 5.74 9.01
CA PRO A 357 3.01 4.85 7.88
C PRO A 357 2.08 3.68 8.27
N GLU A 358 2.16 3.21 9.51
CA GLU A 358 1.31 2.17 10.08
C GLU A 358 -0.16 2.61 10.17
N MET A 359 -0.43 3.86 10.59
CA MET A 359 -1.78 4.41 10.61
C MET A 359 -2.40 4.41 9.22
N ILE A 360 -1.64 4.85 8.21
CA ILE A 360 -2.08 4.87 6.80
C ILE A 360 -2.33 3.43 6.31
N SER A 361 -1.43 2.50 6.64
CA SER A 361 -1.57 1.08 6.30
C SER A 361 -2.84 0.47 6.88
N MET A 362 -3.16 0.80 8.13
CA MET A 362 -4.36 0.34 8.82
C MET A 362 -5.63 0.78 8.09
N ILE A 363 -5.78 2.08 7.84
CA ILE A 363 -7.00 2.61 7.24
C ILE A 363 -7.13 2.27 5.76
N LYS A 364 -6.02 2.25 4.99
CA LYS A 364 -6.06 1.86 3.58
C LYS A 364 -6.54 0.43 3.45
N ARG A 365 -5.92 -0.49 4.21
CA ARG A 365 -6.30 -1.90 4.24
C ARG A 365 -7.77 -2.07 4.63
N GLN A 366 -8.14 -1.56 5.81
CA GLN A 366 -9.49 -1.75 6.35
C GLN A 366 -10.56 -1.18 5.40
N ASN A 367 -10.39 0.05 4.92
CA ASN A 367 -11.38 0.70 4.07
C ASN A 367 -11.51 -0.01 2.71
N CYS A 368 -10.40 -0.41 2.08
CA CYS A 368 -10.48 -1.16 0.83
C CYS A 368 -11.14 -2.54 1.01
N ASP A 369 -10.78 -3.27 2.07
CA ASP A 369 -11.33 -4.59 2.37
C ASP A 369 -12.84 -4.51 2.64
N ARG A 370 -13.27 -3.54 3.46
CA ARG A 370 -14.69 -3.35 3.79
C ARG A 370 -15.49 -2.82 2.61
N ALA A 371 -14.93 -1.91 1.80
CA ALA A 371 -15.58 -1.43 0.59
C ALA A 371 -15.84 -2.58 -0.39
N LEU A 372 -14.82 -3.39 -0.70
CA LEU A 372 -14.99 -4.52 -1.62
C LEU A 372 -16.00 -5.55 -1.09
N ALA A 373 -15.85 -5.97 0.17
CA ALA A 373 -16.71 -6.98 0.77
C ALA A 373 -18.19 -6.55 0.78
N ASN A 374 -18.47 -5.32 1.23
CA ASN A 374 -19.83 -4.83 1.31
C ASN A 374 -20.41 -4.50 -0.07
N SER A 375 -19.66 -3.88 -0.97
CA SER A 375 -20.14 -3.62 -2.34
C SER A 375 -20.51 -4.91 -3.07
N ARG A 376 -19.75 -6.00 -2.86
CA ARG A 376 -20.08 -7.32 -3.40
C ARG A 376 -21.39 -7.87 -2.82
N ILE A 377 -21.62 -7.73 -1.52
CA ILE A 377 -22.86 -8.16 -0.86
C ILE A 377 -24.07 -7.33 -1.31
N LEU A 378 -23.89 -6.01 -1.46
CA LEU A 378 -24.91 -5.08 -1.94
C LEU A 378 -25.26 -5.34 -3.41
N GLN A 379 -24.31 -5.79 -4.23
CA GLN A 379 -24.55 -6.19 -5.61
C GLN A 379 -25.66 -7.24 -5.73
N GLU A 380 -25.77 -8.15 -4.76
CA GLU A 380 -26.80 -9.19 -4.75
C GLU A 380 -28.24 -8.63 -4.65
N VAL A 381 -28.41 -7.41 -4.13
CA VAL A 381 -29.73 -6.73 -4.03
C VAL A 381 -30.36 -6.54 -5.42
N PHE A 382 -29.54 -6.42 -6.46
CA PHE A 382 -29.96 -6.21 -7.84
C PHE A 382 -30.30 -7.52 -8.57
N GLY A 383 -29.96 -8.69 -8.01
CA GLY A 383 -30.12 -9.98 -8.68
C GLY A 383 -29.44 -9.99 -10.06
N GLY A 384 -30.15 -10.46 -11.09
CA GLY A 384 -29.63 -10.50 -12.46
C GLY A 384 -29.24 -9.13 -13.03
N ASN A 385 -29.87 -8.04 -12.59
CA ASN A 385 -29.56 -6.69 -13.08
C ASN A 385 -28.12 -6.26 -12.74
N ALA A 386 -27.53 -6.85 -11.70
CA ALA A 386 -26.15 -6.59 -11.30
C ALA A 386 -25.11 -6.94 -12.38
N THR A 387 -25.48 -7.75 -13.39
CA THR A 387 -24.59 -8.12 -14.49
C THR A 387 -24.60 -7.10 -15.63
N SER A 388 -25.52 -6.13 -15.59
CA SER A 388 -25.53 -4.99 -16.51
C SER A 388 -24.84 -3.80 -15.86
N ASP A 389 -23.91 -3.20 -16.59
CA ASP A 389 -23.17 -2.00 -16.20
C ASP A 389 -24.05 -0.75 -16.12
N GLU A 390 -25.26 -0.76 -16.70
CA GLU A 390 -26.32 0.25 -16.53
C GLU A 390 -26.70 0.46 -15.05
N TYR A 391 -26.48 -0.55 -14.20
CA TYR A 391 -26.75 -0.45 -12.75
C TYR A 391 -25.52 0.00 -11.94
N HIS A 392 -24.37 0.18 -12.58
CA HIS A 392 -23.11 0.70 -12.03
C HIS A 392 -22.46 -0.08 -10.87
N ILE A 393 -23.20 -0.85 -10.08
CA ILE A 393 -22.67 -1.53 -8.89
C ILE A 393 -21.63 -2.60 -9.23
N GLY A 394 -21.83 -3.35 -10.32
CA GLY A 394 -20.87 -4.35 -10.78
C GLY A 394 -19.51 -3.73 -11.16
N ARG A 395 -19.53 -2.51 -11.71
CA ARG A 395 -18.33 -1.72 -12.02
C ARG A 395 -17.56 -1.34 -10.76
N HIS A 396 -18.24 -0.84 -9.71
CA HIS A 396 -17.58 -0.53 -8.43
C HIS A 396 -16.96 -1.78 -7.80
N VAL A 397 -17.64 -2.93 -7.82
CA VAL A 397 -17.09 -4.18 -7.30
C VAL A 397 -15.83 -4.61 -8.05
N ALA A 398 -15.85 -4.59 -9.38
CA ALA A 398 -14.69 -4.91 -10.20
C ALA A 398 -13.52 -3.95 -9.93
N ASN A 399 -13.81 -2.65 -9.83
CA ASN A 399 -12.82 -1.63 -9.52
C ASN A 399 -12.20 -1.80 -8.13
N LEU A 400 -13.02 -2.02 -7.10
CA LEU A 400 -12.57 -2.14 -5.71
C LEU A 400 -11.68 -3.36 -5.48
N PHE A 401 -11.83 -4.43 -6.28
CA PHE A 401 -10.88 -5.54 -6.30
C PHE A 401 -9.46 -5.07 -6.65
N VAL A 402 -9.33 -4.19 -7.64
CA VAL A 402 -8.03 -3.63 -8.03
C VAL A 402 -7.53 -2.64 -6.97
N VAL A 403 -8.41 -1.80 -6.41
CA VAL A 403 -8.08 -0.83 -5.34
C VAL A 403 -7.56 -1.51 -4.06
N GLN A 404 -8.09 -2.68 -3.72
CA GLN A 404 -7.56 -3.51 -2.64
C GLN A 404 -6.14 -4.04 -2.93
N THR A 405 -5.80 -4.22 -4.20
CA THR A 405 -4.56 -4.89 -4.65
C THR A 405 -3.38 -3.93 -4.82
N TYR A 406 -3.57 -2.80 -5.53
CA TYR A 406 -2.44 -1.91 -5.82
C TYR A 406 -2.09 -0.99 -4.63
N GLU A 407 -0.93 -0.34 -4.71
CA GLU A 407 -0.37 0.51 -3.65
C GLU A 407 -0.16 -0.24 -2.32
N GLY A 408 0.03 -1.55 -2.37
CA GLY A 408 0.16 -2.43 -1.21
C GLY A 408 -1.08 -3.28 -1.05
N GLN A 409 -0.95 -4.57 -1.32
CA GLN A 409 -2.04 -5.52 -1.16
C GLN A 409 -2.40 -5.70 0.33
N SER A 410 -3.62 -6.14 0.62
CA SER A 410 -4.15 -6.26 1.99
C SER A 410 -3.23 -7.06 2.94
N ASP A 411 -2.61 -8.15 2.47
CA ASP A 411 -1.69 -8.95 3.28
C ASP A 411 -0.37 -8.23 3.55
N ILE A 412 0.16 -7.47 2.59
CA ILE A 412 1.36 -6.65 2.82
C ILE A 412 1.11 -5.61 3.93
N HIS A 413 -0.03 -4.94 3.93
CA HIS A 413 -0.39 -4.04 5.02
C HIS A 413 -0.63 -4.79 6.34
N THR A 414 -1.17 -6.01 6.29
CA THR A 414 -1.28 -6.88 7.46
C THR A 414 0.10 -7.18 8.05
N LEU A 415 1.11 -7.48 7.23
CA LEU A 415 2.48 -7.74 7.67
C LEU A 415 3.18 -6.49 8.22
N ILE A 416 2.95 -5.32 7.62
CA ILE A 416 3.43 -4.03 8.15
C ILE A 416 2.90 -3.81 9.58
N LEU A 417 1.60 -3.99 9.78
CA LEU A 417 0.98 -3.85 11.09
C LEU A 417 1.43 -4.94 12.07
N GLY A 418 1.50 -6.18 11.62
CA GLY A 418 2.00 -7.30 12.41
C GLY A 418 3.43 -7.03 12.93
N ARG A 419 4.31 -6.53 12.07
CA ARG A 419 5.67 -6.10 12.44
C ARG A 419 5.64 -4.97 13.47
N ALA A 420 4.80 -3.96 13.28
CA ALA A 420 4.70 -2.83 14.20
C ALA A 420 4.17 -3.22 15.58
N ILE A 421 3.21 -4.14 15.63
CA ILE A 421 2.58 -4.62 16.88
C ILE A 421 3.52 -5.55 17.65
N THR A 422 4.23 -6.45 16.94
CA THR A 422 5.03 -7.50 17.56
C THR A 422 6.51 -7.14 17.72
N GLY A 423 7.00 -6.15 16.96
CA GLY A 423 8.43 -5.87 16.81
C GLY A 423 9.19 -6.94 16.04
N VAL A 424 8.51 -7.92 15.43
CA VAL A 424 9.10 -9.06 14.73
C VAL A 424 8.73 -8.99 13.25
N GLN A 425 9.74 -8.99 12.39
CA GLN A 425 9.53 -9.14 10.95
C GLN A 425 9.13 -10.59 10.65
N ALA A 426 8.00 -10.77 9.95
CA ALA A 426 7.52 -12.09 9.52
C ALA A 426 8.27 -12.61 8.30
N ASP A 427 8.79 -11.72 7.45
CA ASP A 427 9.67 -12.09 6.33
C ASP A 427 11.10 -12.36 6.84
N PRO A 428 11.81 -13.34 6.25
CA PRO A 428 13.22 -13.51 6.53
C PRO A 428 14.00 -12.26 6.05
N PRO A 429 15.18 -11.96 6.63
CA PRO A 429 16.05 -10.90 6.12
C PRO A 429 16.32 -11.06 4.63
N SER A 430 16.43 -9.97 3.87
CA SER A 430 16.55 -9.99 2.40
C SER A 430 17.73 -10.80 1.84
N SER A 431 18.77 -11.05 2.65
CA SER A 431 19.93 -11.87 2.28
C SER A 431 19.89 -13.29 2.87
N CYS A 432 18.83 -13.65 3.58
CA CYS A 432 18.75 -14.90 4.33
C CYS A 432 17.44 -15.63 4.03
N SER A 433 17.45 -16.96 4.06
CA SER A 433 16.24 -17.77 4.17
C SER A 433 16.48 -18.87 5.19
N ALA A 434 15.44 -19.33 5.88
CA ALA A 434 15.54 -20.48 6.79
C ALA A 434 14.19 -21.17 6.93
N GLY A 435 14.19 -22.50 6.99
CA GLY A 435 12.99 -23.30 7.19
C GLY A 435 13.31 -24.77 7.50
N PRO A 436 12.32 -25.55 7.95
CA PRO A 436 12.50 -26.95 8.30
C PRO A 436 12.97 -27.80 7.11
N LEU A 437 13.87 -28.74 7.37
CA LEU A 437 14.33 -29.71 6.40
C LEU A 437 13.35 -30.90 6.39
N GLY A 438 12.38 -30.87 5.48
CA GLY A 438 11.29 -31.85 5.44
C GLY A 438 10.28 -31.63 6.56
N GLU A 439 9.90 -32.69 7.28
CA GLU A 439 8.89 -32.66 8.35
C GLU A 439 9.50 -32.43 9.76
N ASP A 440 10.83 -32.39 9.88
CA ASP A 440 11.50 -32.18 11.17
C ASP A 440 11.53 -30.69 11.54
N LEU A 441 10.65 -30.29 12.45
CA LEU A 441 10.57 -28.91 12.95
C LEU A 441 11.78 -28.47 13.79
N PHE A 442 12.64 -29.40 14.23
CA PHE A 442 13.85 -29.10 15.01
C PHE A 442 15.13 -29.08 14.17
N HIS A 443 15.05 -29.42 12.89
CA HIS A 443 16.17 -29.37 11.97
C HIS A 443 15.83 -28.48 10.78
N TRP A 444 16.46 -27.31 10.71
CA TRP A 444 16.24 -26.37 9.62
C TRP A 444 17.45 -26.27 8.72
N GLN A 445 17.19 -25.95 7.45
CA GLN A 445 18.20 -25.47 6.52
C GLN A 445 18.04 -23.96 6.38
N ALA A 446 19.16 -23.25 6.31
CA ALA A 446 19.21 -21.84 6.04
C ALA A 446 20.14 -21.54 4.87
N THR A 447 19.88 -20.44 4.18
CA THR A 447 20.71 -19.94 3.09
C THR A 447 21.07 -18.49 3.39
N ILE A 448 22.33 -18.13 3.18
CA ILE A 448 22.84 -16.76 3.27
C ILE A 448 23.45 -16.38 1.92
N MET A 449 22.98 -15.27 1.36
CA MET A 449 23.61 -14.61 0.23
C MET A 449 24.83 -13.83 0.73
N GLY A 450 25.98 -14.04 0.10
CA GLY A 450 27.22 -13.38 0.46
C GLY A 450 27.11 -11.85 0.39
N PRO A 451 27.50 -11.10 1.44
CA PRO A 451 27.37 -9.65 1.46
C PRO A 451 28.12 -8.97 0.30
N GLY A 452 27.47 -7.99 -0.32
CA GLY A 452 27.94 -7.37 -1.57
C GLY A 452 29.30 -6.67 -1.47
N ASP A 453 29.63 -6.17 -0.28
CA ASP A 453 30.86 -5.45 0.08
C ASP A 453 31.95 -6.36 0.69
N SER A 454 31.75 -7.68 0.64
CA SER A 454 32.66 -8.68 1.21
C SER A 454 33.32 -9.55 0.13
N PRO A 455 34.41 -10.29 0.43
CA PRO A 455 34.96 -11.30 -0.49
C PRO A 455 34.01 -12.48 -0.75
N TYR A 456 32.86 -12.52 -0.08
CA TYR A 456 31.81 -13.51 -0.25
C TYR A 456 30.73 -13.09 -1.24
N SER A 457 30.77 -11.85 -1.73
CA SER A 457 29.83 -11.29 -2.70
C SER A 457 29.59 -12.21 -3.90
N GLY A 458 28.32 -12.42 -4.24
CA GLY A 458 27.88 -13.30 -5.33
C GLY A 458 27.79 -14.80 -4.96
N GLY A 459 28.23 -15.20 -3.76
CA GLY A 459 28.08 -16.58 -3.28
C GLY A 459 26.75 -16.86 -2.56
N VAL A 460 26.35 -18.12 -2.53
CA VAL A 460 25.21 -18.70 -1.82
C VAL A 460 25.73 -19.73 -0.81
N PHE A 461 25.56 -19.44 0.47
CA PHE A 461 26.06 -20.28 1.56
C PHE A 461 24.91 -20.99 2.24
N PHE A 462 24.96 -22.32 2.28
CA PHE A 462 24.00 -23.15 2.99
C PHE A 462 24.48 -23.42 4.41
N LEU A 463 23.53 -23.43 5.34
CA LEU A 463 23.71 -23.69 6.75
C LEU A 463 22.67 -24.70 7.23
N THR A 464 23.00 -25.44 8.28
CA THR A 464 22.07 -26.25 9.05
C THR A 464 21.89 -25.65 10.43
N ILE A 465 20.65 -25.65 10.92
CA ILE A 465 20.25 -25.12 12.23
C ILE A 465 19.54 -26.25 12.97
N HIS A 466 20.10 -26.67 14.10
CA HIS A 466 19.48 -27.66 14.98
C HIS A 466 18.99 -27.00 16.26
N PHE A 467 17.70 -27.13 16.53
CA PHE A 467 17.07 -26.61 17.75
C PHE A 467 17.16 -27.66 18.86
N PRO A 468 17.72 -27.33 20.03
CA PRO A 468 17.66 -28.23 21.17
C PRO A 468 16.22 -28.31 21.71
N THR A 469 15.91 -29.38 22.44
CA THR A 469 14.56 -29.60 23.01
C THR A 469 14.13 -28.54 24.02
N ASP A 470 15.08 -27.81 24.59
CA ASP A 470 14.88 -26.72 25.54
C ASP A 470 15.04 -25.33 24.90
N TYR A 471 15.00 -25.23 23.57
CA TYR A 471 14.85 -23.95 22.87
C TYR A 471 13.54 -23.25 23.31
N PRO A 472 13.53 -21.91 23.53
CA PRO A 472 14.60 -20.93 23.29
C PRO A 472 15.54 -20.68 24.48
N PHE A 473 15.51 -21.48 25.54
CA PHE A 473 16.38 -21.29 26.71
C PHE A 473 17.83 -21.71 26.47
N LYS A 474 18.08 -22.58 25.48
CA LYS A 474 19.41 -22.84 24.92
C LYS A 474 19.52 -22.39 23.46
N PRO A 475 20.70 -21.95 23.02
CA PRO A 475 20.91 -21.53 21.64
C PRO A 475 20.75 -22.71 20.66
N PRO A 476 20.29 -22.45 19.42
CA PRO A 476 20.35 -23.43 18.36
C PRO A 476 21.82 -23.67 17.95
N LYS A 477 22.12 -24.87 17.44
CA LYS A 477 23.42 -25.15 16.82
C LYS A 477 23.36 -24.80 15.34
N VAL A 478 24.16 -23.81 14.93
CA VAL A 478 24.22 -23.34 13.54
C VAL A 478 25.58 -23.67 12.95
N ASN A 479 25.59 -24.42 11.84
CA ASN A 479 26.81 -24.79 11.13
C ASN A 479 26.68 -24.49 9.63
N PHE A 480 27.74 -24.00 9.01
CA PHE A 480 27.85 -23.94 7.55
C PHE A 480 27.97 -25.36 6.97
N THR A 481 27.13 -25.68 5.98
CA THR A 481 27.30 -26.86 5.13
C THR A 481 28.14 -26.54 3.90
N THR A 482 28.08 -25.29 3.43
CA THR A 482 28.97 -24.77 2.39
C THR A 482 30.36 -24.49 2.97
N ARG A 483 31.42 -24.95 2.30
CA ARG A 483 32.80 -24.66 2.72
C ARG A 483 33.11 -23.18 2.52
N ILE A 484 33.76 -22.57 3.51
CA ILE A 484 34.08 -21.15 3.51
C ILE A 484 35.46 -20.91 4.13
N TYR A 485 36.18 -19.92 3.60
CA TYR A 485 37.50 -19.51 4.11
C TYR A 485 37.34 -18.28 5.00
N HIS A 486 37.17 -18.48 6.32
CA HIS A 486 36.82 -17.41 7.26
C HIS A 486 37.48 -17.61 8.64
N PRO A 487 37.98 -16.57 9.33
CA PRO A 487 38.65 -16.70 10.64
C PRO A 487 37.79 -17.33 11.74
N ASN A 488 36.50 -17.00 11.78
CA ASN A 488 35.53 -17.45 12.79
C ASN A 488 34.72 -18.70 12.39
N ILE A 489 35.05 -19.36 11.26
CA ILE A 489 34.33 -20.56 10.80
C ILE A 489 35.36 -21.66 10.51
N ASN A 490 35.25 -22.80 11.18
CA ASN A 490 36.20 -23.91 11.01
C ASN A 490 35.83 -24.84 9.84
N SER A 491 36.66 -25.85 9.58
CA SER A 491 36.47 -26.82 8.49
C SER A 491 35.21 -27.69 8.62
N ASN A 492 34.65 -27.81 9.83
CA ASN A 492 33.39 -28.50 10.09
C ASN A 492 32.17 -27.56 9.97
N GLY A 493 32.40 -26.30 9.60
CA GLY A 493 31.37 -25.28 9.47
C GLY A 493 30.87 -24.68 10.78
N SER A 494 31.47 -25.03 11.93
CA SER A 494 31.10 -24.44 13.21
C SER A 494 31.43 -22.96 13.24
N ILE A 495 30.57 -22.17 13.88
CA ILE A 495 30.65 -20.72 13.93
C ILE A 495 31.06 -20.27 15.33
N CYS A 496 32.02 -19.33 15.40
CA CYS A 496 32.35 -18.62 16.62
C CYS A 496 31.66 -17.26 16.63
N LEU A 497 30.52 -17.23 17.31
CA LEU A 497 29.70 -16.03 17.51
C LEU A 497 29.19 -16.06 18.96
N ASP A 498 29.35 -14.95 19.67
CA ASP A 498 29.01 -14.78 21.09
C ASP A 498 27.52 -15.03 21.36
N ILE A 499 26.64 -14.57 20.48
CA ILE A 499 25.20 -14.79 20.61
C ILE A 499 24.81 -16.27 20.51
N LEU A 500 25.65 -17.14 19.91
CA LEU A 500 25.41 -18.59 19.87
C LEU A 500 26.00 -19.33 21.08
N ARG A 501 26.62 -18.61 22.02
CA ARG A 501 27.31 -19.15 23.19
C ARG A 501 26.83 -18.45 24.46
N ASP A 502 27.64 -17.54 24.98
CA ASP A 502 27.52 -16.90 26.29
C ASP A 502 26.59 -15.69 26.29
N GLN A 503 26.36 -15.06 25.12
CA GLN A 503 25.41 -13.95 24.97
C GLN A 503 24.04 -14.39 24.42
N TRP A 504 23.75 -15.69 24.39
CA TRP A 504 22.43 -16.15 23.99
C TRP A 504 21.35 -15.65 24.96
N SER A 505 20.25 -15.16 24.40
CA SER A 505 19.05 -14.78 25.15
C SER A 505 17.83 -15.37 24.44
N PRO A 506 16.82 -15.86 25.18
CA PRO A 506 15.54 -16.29 24.59
C PRO A 506 14.82 -15.21 23.75
N ALA A 507 15.23 -13.95 23.86
CA ALA A 507 14.73 -12.84 23.04
C ALA A 507 15.42 -12.69 21.67
N LEU A 508 16.46 -13.49 21.41
CA LEU A 508 17.12 -13.56 20.10
C LEU A 508 16.36 -14.51 19.18
N THR A 509 16.09 -14.03 17.96
CA THR A 509 15.37 -14.79 16.93
C THR A 509 16.35 -15.37 15.91
N ILE A 510 15.92 -16.37 15.15
CA ILE A 510 16.72 -16.93 14.04
C ILE A 510 17.07 -15.86 12.99
N SER A 511 16.16 -14.92 12.73
CA SER A 511 16.43 -13.76 11.88
C SER A 511 17.62 -12.93 12.40
N LYS A 512 17.66 -12.61 13.71
CA LYS A 512 18.80 -11.91 14.32
C LYS A 512 20.10 -12.73 14.24
N VAL A 513 20.02 -14.04 14.47
CA VAL A 513 21.17 -14.94 14.35
C VAL A 513 21.76 -14.90 12.92
N LEU A 514 20.92 -15.05 11.90
CA LEU A 514 21.35 -15.02 10.51
C LEU A 514 21.92 -13.66 10.10
N LEU A 515 21.31 -12.56 10.58
CA LEU A 515 21.84 -11.21 10.38
C LEU A 515 23.21 -11.02 11.05
N SER A 516 23.42 -11.53 12.25
CA SER A 516 24.72 -11.47 12.92
C SER A 516 25.77 -12.32 12.19
N ILE A 517 25.40 -13.46 11.61
CA ILE A 517 26.30 -14.26 10.76
C ILE A 517 26.65 -13.48 9.49
N CYS A 518 25.68 -12.85 8.82
CA CYS A 518 25.94 -11.97 7.68
C CYS A 518 26.90 -10.82 8.04
N SER A 519 26.69 -10.18 9.19
CA SER A 519 27.58 -9.12 9.67
C SER A 519 29.00 -9.64 9.92
N MET A 520 29.14 -10.83 10.48
CA MET A 520 30.43 -11.48 10.70
C MET A 520 31.15 -11.80 9.38
N LEU A 521 30.42 -12.16 8.32
CA LEU A 521 31.01 -12.35 6.98
C LEU A 521 31.57 -11.05 6.40
N THR A 522 30.93 -9.91 6.67
CA THR A 522 31.45 -8.60 6.25
C THR A 522 32.64 -8.17 7.10
N ASP A 523 32.54 -8.32 8.43
CA ASP A 523 33.58 -7.94 9.39
C ASP A 523 33.93 -9.10 10.34
N PRO A 524 34.89 -9.96 9.93
CA PRO A 524 35.38 -11.04 10.78
C PRO A 524 35.97 -10.52 12.09
N ASN A 525 35.84 -11.29 13.18
CA ASN A 525 36.47 -10.99 14.46
C ASN A 525 37.80 -11.75 14.61
N PRO A 526 38.96 -11.16 14.28
CA PRO A 526 40.23 -11.87 14.34
C PRO A 526 40.80 -12.02 15.75
N ASP A 527 40.15 -11.48 16.78
CA ASP A 527 40.57 -11.58 18.19
C ASP A 527 39.93 -12.78 18.91
N ASP A 528 38.84 -13.34 18.36
CA ASP A 528 38.25 -14.63 18.80
C ASP A 528 38.06 -15.62 17.62
N PRO A 529 39.15 -16.05 16.95
CA PRO A 529 39.04 -16.92 15.77
C PRO A 529 38.90 -18.40 16.13
N LEU A 530 38.20 -19.16 15.29
CA LEU A 530 38.29 -20.63 15.29
C LEU A 530 39.48 -21.14 14.49
N VAL A 531 39.98 -20.34 13.55
CA VAL A 531 41.10 -20.69 12.68
C VAL A 531 42.17 -19.61 12.81
N PRO A 532 43.08 -19.73 13.81
CA PRO A 532 44.10 -18.71 14.10
C PRO A 532 44.99 -18.37 12.91
N GLU A 533 45.25 -19.32 12.02
CA GLU A 533 46.06 -19.12 10.82
C GLU A 533 45.38 -18.16 9.84
N ILE A 534 44.07 -18.32 9.61
CA ILE A 534 43.29 -17.42 8.74
C ILE A 534 43.19 -16.03 9.40
N ALA A 535 43.01 -15.97 10.72
CA ALA A 535 42.98 -14.71 11.47
C ALA A 535 44.33 -13.96 11.41
N HIS A 536 45.44 -14.69 11.46
CA HIS A 536 46.76 -14.11 11.29
C HIS A 536 46.92 -13.49 9.90
N VAL A 537 46.57 -14.22 8.83
CA VAL A 537 46.60 -13.69 7.45
C VAL A 537 45.65 -12.49 7.31
N TYR A 538 44.45 -12.55 7.89
CA TYR A 538 43.50 -11.43 7.90
C TYR A 538 44.09 -10.16 8.52
N LYS A 539 44.87 -10.30 9.61
CA LYS A 539 45.54 -9.20 10.32
C LYS A 539 46.80 -8.69 9.62
N THR A 540 47.62 -9.57 9.05
CA THR A 540 48.94 -9.21 8.52
C THR A 540 48.97 -8.98 7.01
N ASP A 541 48.05 -9.57 6.25
CA ASP A 541 47.99 -9.52 4.78
C ASP A 541 46.54 -9.61 4.27
N ARG A 542 45.81 -8.50 4.46
CA ARG A 542 44.39 -8.37 4.08
C ARG A 542 44.13 -8.66 2.59
N PRO A 543 44.96 -8.18 1.62
CA PRO A 543 44.76 -8.49 0.21
C PRO A 543 44.82 -9.99 -0.10
N ARG A 544 45.77 -10.72 0.50
CA ARG A 544 45.89 -12.18 0.32
C ARG A 544 44.72 -12.93 0.92
N TYR A 545 44.25 -12.51 2.10
CA TYR A 545 43.03 -13.06 2.70
C TYR A 545 41.84 -12.92 1.74
N GLU A 546 41.59 -11.71 1.24
CA GLU A 546 40.44 -11.45 0.37
C GLU A 546 40.53 -12.20 -0.96
N ALA A 547 41.72 -12.30 -1.56
CA ALA A 547 41.93 -13.07 -2.78
C ALA A 547 41.58 -14.56 -2.57
N THR A 548 42.05 -15.14 -1.47
CA THR A 548 41.79 -16.55 -1.11
C THR A 548 40.31 -16.78 -0.80
N ALA A 549 39.68 -15.87 -0.03
CA ALA A 549 38.27 -15.94 0.29
C ALA A 549 37.39 -15.86 -0.97
N ARG A 550 37.68 -14.94 -1.91
CA ARG A 550 36.98 -14.86 -3.21
C ARG A 550 37.13 -16.13 -4.04
N GLU A 551 38.32 -16.74 -4.05
CA GLU A 551 38.55 -18.02 -4.74
C GLU A 551 37.68 -19.14 -4.15
N TRP A 552 37.62 -19.23 -2.82
CA TRP A 552 36.77 -20.20 -2.13
C TRP A 552 35.28 -19.96 -2.38
N THR A 553 34.83 -18.71 -2.34
CA THR A 553 33.46 -18.33 -2.70
C THR A 553 33.11 -18.86 -4.09
N ARG A 554 33.95 -18.59 -5.10
CA ARG A 554 33.73 -19.08 -6.47
C ARG A 554 33.73 -20.60 -6.59
N LYS A 555 34.54 -21.27 -5.77
CA LYS A 555 34.73 -22.72 -5.86
C LYS A 555 33.62 -23.51 -5.16
N TYR A 556 33.08 -23.00 -4.06
CA TYR A 556 32.20 -23.76 -3.17
C TYR A 556 30.82 -23.15 -2.97
N ALA A 557 30.62 -21.87 -3.31
CA ALA A 557 29.40 -21.13 -3.04
C ALA A 557 28.77 -20.48 -4.28
N ILE A 558 29.30 -20.68 -5.49
CA ILE A 558 28.69 -20.21 -6.75
C ILE A 558 28.12 -21.39 -7.54
#